data_AF-A0A1S8SY41-F1
#
_entry.id   AF-A0A1S8SY41-F1
#
_cell.length_a   1.000
_cell.length_b   1.000
_cell.length_c   1.000
_cell.angle_alpha   90.00
_cell.angle_beta   90.00
_cell.angle_gamma   90.00
#
_symmetry.space_group_name_H-M   'P 1'
#
loop_
_entity.id
_entity.type
_entity.pdbx_description
1 polymer ?
#
loop_
_entity_poly.entity_id
_entity_poly.type
_entity_poly.pdbx_seq_one_letter_code
_entity_poly.pdbx_strand_id
1 'polypeptide(L)'
;MEVELKNWKNKNRLIQIKSKPYRDDDGNVKYFICTAEGVTKQRSAEAELYKAKDQAEAANIAKSQFLGNMSHEIRRPINGVFGFFELLQSTDLSLEQKEFLREAKSAFS
;
A
#
# COMPACT_ATOMS: atom_id res chain seq x y z
N MET A 1 4.80 31.07 -0.79
CA MET A 1 5.98 30.89 0.08
C MET A 1 5.51 30.43 1.44
N GLU A 2 6.21 29.49 2.07
CA GLU A 2 5.91 29.08 3.45
C GLU A 2 7.05 29.50 4.35
N VAL A 3 6.73 30.07 5.51
CA VAL A 3 7.70 30.61 6.46
C VAL A 3 7.32 30.13 7.85
N GLU A 4 8.29 29.68 8.62
CA GLU A 4 8.10 29.42 10.04
C GLU A 4 8.25 30.72 10.84
N LEU A 5 7.20 31.06 11.58
CA LEU A 5 7.17 32.22 12.46
C LEU A 5 6.79 31.79 13.87
N LYS A 6 7.35 32.45 14.87
CA LYS A 6 6.92 32.27 16.26
C LYS A 6 5.76 33.17 16.57
N ASN A 7 4.72 32.62 17.21
CA ASN A 7 3.66 33.44 17.75
C ASN A 7 4.08 34.13 19.07
N TRP A 8 3.20 34.97 19.63
CA TRP A 8 3.43 35.66 20.91
C TRP A 8 3.64 34.72 22.11
N LYS A 9 3.29 33.43 21.98
CA LYS A 9 3.58 32.38 22.97
C LYS A 9 4.88 31.62 22.69
N ASN A 10 5.75 32.15 21.82
CA ASN A 10 7.01 31.54 21.39
C ASN A 10 6.87 30.15 20.74
N LYS A 11 5.68 29.80 20.21
CA LYS A 11 5.42 28.55 19.49
C LYS A 11 5.59 28.74 17.99
N ASN A 12 6.32 27.83 17.34
CA ASN A 12 6.47 27.83 15.88
C ASN A 12 5.11 27.58 15.20
N ARG A 13 4.84 28.36 14.17
CA ARG A 13 3.68 28.24 13.28
C ARG A 13 4.17 28.38 11.85
N LEU A 14 3.77 27.43 11.03
CA LEU A 14 3.93 27.53 9.59
C LEU A 14 2.87 28.47 9.02
N ILE A 15 3.32 29.55 8.39
CA ILE A 15 2.50 30.53 7.71
C ILE A 15 2.76 30.44 6.22
N GLN A 16 1.70 30.30 5.44
CA GLN A 16 1.77 30.38 4.00
C GLN A 16 1.47 31.82 3.57
N ILE A 17 2.43 32.43 2.88
CA ILE A 17 2.32 33.75 2.29
C ILE A 17 2.13 33.58 0.79
N LYS A 18 1.01 34.08 0.27
CA LYS A 18 0.73 34.20 -1.15
C LYS A 18 0.72 35.68 -1.49
N SER A 19 1.31 36.04 -2.63
CA SER A 19 1.31 37.41 -3.12
C SER A 19 0.93 37.44 -4.58
N LYS A 20 0.13 38.44 -4.96
CA LYS A 20 -0.23 38.71 -6.35
C LYS A 20 -0.07 40.21 -6.63
N PRO A 21 0.50 40.61 -7.77
CA PRO A 21 0.57 42.01 -8.14
C PRO A 21 -0.82 42.53 -8.51
N TYR A 22 -1.13 43.75 -8.06
CA TYR A 22 -2.24 44.55 -8.55
C TYR A 22 -1.70 45.53 -9.60
N ARG A 23 -2.38 45.59 -10.73
CA ARG A 23 -2.01 46.42 -11.87
C ARG A 23 -3.05 47.51 -12.09
N ASP A 24 -2.61 48.68 -12.53
CA ASP A 24 -3.50 49.72 -13.01
C ASP A 24 -4.02 49.43 -14.42
N ASP A 25 -4.86 50.33 -14.95
CA ASP A 25 -5.49 50.20 -16.26
C ASP A 25 -4.45 50.20 -17.42
N ASP A 26 -3.26 50.78 -17.18
CA ASP A 26 -2.13 50.79 -18.12
C ASP A 26 -1.27 49.51 -18.01
N GLY A 27 -1.61 48.59 -17.10
CA GLY A 27 -0.92 47.31 -16.89
C GLY A 27 0.34 47.40 -16.02
N ASN A 28 0.67 48.58 -15.48
CA ASN A 28 1.82 48.80 -14.61
C ASN A 28 1.54 48.25 -13.22
N VAL A 29 2.56 47.64 -12.58
CA VAL A 29 2.42 47.11 -11.22
C VAL A 29 2.39 48.27 -10.23
N LYS A 30 1.25 48.47 -9.56
CA LYS A 30 1.06 49.55 -8.60
C LYS A 30 1.38 49.12 -7.17
N TYR A 31 0.98 47.91 -6.77
CA TYR A 31 1.31 47.31 -5.47
C TYR A 31 1.12 45.79 -5.49
N PHE A 32 1.51 45.11 -4.43
CA PHE A 32 1.26 43.69 -4.22
C PHE A 32 0.19 43.48 -3.15
N ILE A 33 -0.72 42.55 -3.40
CA ILE A 33 -1.67 42.04 -2.40
C ILE A 33 -1.07 40.76 -1.82
N CYS A 34 -0.81 40.76 -0.52
CA CYS A 34 -0.29 39.62 0.21
C CYS A 34 -1.35 39.05 1.15
N THR A 35 -1.55 37.74 1.13
CA THR A 35 -2.31 37.01 2.15
C THR A 35 -1.36 36.11 2.93
N ALA A 36 -1.55 36.07 4.24
CA ALA A 36 -0.79 35.23 5.14
C ALA A 36 -1.76 34.36 5.94
N GLU A 37 -1.71 33.05 5.74
CA GLU A 37 -2.60 32.10 6.40
C GLU A 37 -1.81 31.06 7.20
N GLY A 38 -2.31 30.69 8.38
CA GLY A 38 -1.69 29.65 9.20
C GLY A 38 -2.02 28.26 8.68
N VAL A 39 -1.03 27.51 8.20
CA VAL A 39 -1.21 26.19 7.57
C VAL A 39 -0.67 25.02 8.38
N THR A 40 -0.23 25.27 9.62
CA THR A 40 0.43 24.24 10.45
C THR A 40 -0.42 22.98 10.63
N LYS A 41 -1.72 23.13 10.93
CA LYS A 41 -2.63 21.98 11.11
C LYS A 41 -2.86 21.23 9.82
N GLN A 42 -3.07 21.96 8.72
CA GLN A 42 -3.31 21.38 7.41
C GLN A 42 -2.10 20.56 6.95
N ARG A 43 -0.89 21.12 7.03
CA ARG A 43 0.35 20.43 6.66
C ARG A 43 0.64 19.22 7.53
N SER A 44 0.34 19.28 8.83
CA SER A 44 0.44 18.11 9.72
C SER A 44 -0.51 17.00 9.30
N ALA A 45 -1.78 17.34 9.05
CA ALA A 45 -2.79 16.36 8.64
C ALA A 45 -2.45 15.74 7.28
N GLU A 46 -1.99 16.54 6.31
CA GLU A 46 -1.51 16.05 5.01
C GLU A 46 -0.33 15.07 5.18
N ALA A 47 0.64 15.39 6.05
CA ALA A 47 1.77 14.51 6.33
C ALA A 47 1.35 13.21 7.04
N GLU A 48 0.38 13.27 7.96
CA GLU A 48 -0.19 12.09 8.62
C GLU A 48 -0.94 11.20 7.64
N LEU A 49 -1.76 11.80 6.75
CA LEU A 49 -2.46 11.08 5.69
C LEU A 49 -1.49 10.39 4.74
N TYR A 50 -0.41 11.09 4.34
CA TYR A 50 0.62 10.51 3.48
C TYR A 50 1.29 9.30 4.16
N LYS A 51 1.69 9.45 5.43
CA LYS A 51 2.27 8.33 6.20
C LYS A 51 1.32 7.15 6.35
N ALA A 52 0.04 7.41 6.65
CA ALA A 52 -0.96 6.36 6.79
C ALA A 52 -1.18 5.61 5.46
N LYS A 53 -1.20 6.34 4.34
CA LYS A 53 -1.27 5.75 3.00
C LYS A 53 -0.05 4.87 2.72
N ASP A 54 1.16 5.36 2.94
CA ASP A 54 2.40 4.60 2.72
C ASP A 54 2.43 3.31 3.55
N GLN A 55 2.00 3.38 4.81
CA GLN A 55 1.89 2.20 5.68
C GLN A 55 0.87 1.19 5.16
N ALA A 56 -0.29 1.66 4.69
CA ALA A 56 -1.31 0.79 4.12
C ALA A 56 -0.83 0.12 2.83
N GLU A 57 -0.13 0.84 1.95
CA GLU A 57 0.45 0.29 0.73
C GLU A 57 1.54 -0.74 1.04
N ALA A 58 2.45 -0.45 1.97
CA ALA A 58 3.47 -1.39 2.41
C ALA A 58 2.86 -2.68 3.00
N ALA A 59 1.83 -2.55 3.84
CA ALA A 59 1.11 -3.70 4.40
C ALA A 59 0.41 -4.52 3.30
N ASN A 60 -0.18 -3.87 2.30
CA ASN A 60 -0.84 -4.55 1.21
C ASN A 60 0.16 -5.32 0.32
N ILE A 61 1.30 -4.71 0.00
CA ILE A 61 2.40 -5.37 -0.73
C ILE A 61 2.90 -6.58 0.05
N ALA A 62 3.17 -6.43 1.35
CA ALA A 62 3.62 -7.53 2.20
C ALA A 62 2.59 -8.66 2.26
N LYS A 63 1.29 -8.33 2.35
CA LYS A 63 0.20 -9.31 2.31
C LYS A 63 0.15 -10.06 0.98
N SER A 64 0.23 -9.35 -0.15
CA SER A 64 0.23 -9.96 -1.48
C SER A 64 1.45 -10.87 -1.68
N GLN A 65 2.63 -10.44 -1.28
CA GLN A 65 3.85 -11.25 -1.33
C GLN A 65 3.72 -12.50 -0.45
N PHE A 66 3.23 -12.36 0.78
CA PHE A 66 2.99 -13.49 1.67
C PHE A 66 2.03 -14.50 1.04
N LEU A 67 0.86 -14.06 0.57
CA LEU A 67 -0.12 -14.95 -0.04
C LEU A 67 0.39 -15.63 -1.32
N GLY A 68 1.10 -14.88 -2.17
CA GLY A 68 1.74 -15.41 -3.37
C GLY A 68 2.76 -16.49 -3.02
N ASN A 69 3.67 -16.19 -2.09
CA ASN A 69 4.72 -17.11 -1.66
C ASN A 69 4.12 -18.36 -1.01
N MET A 70 3.17 -18.21 -0.09
CA MET A 70 2.49 -19.36 0.54
C MET A 70 1.78 -20.23 -0.49
N SER A 71 1.12 -19.64 -1.50
CA SER A 71 0.50 -20.42 -2.58
C SER A 71 1.52 -21.24 -3.37
N HIS A 72 2.66 -20.63 -3.73
CA HIS A 72 3.75 -21.32 -4.42
C HIS A 72 4.37 -22.44 -3.58
N GLU A 73 4.61 -22.17 -2.30
CA GLU A 73 5.20 -23.12 -1.36
C GLU A 73 4.28 -24.28 -1.00
N ILE A 74 2.96 -24.08 -1.02
CA ILE A 74 1.96 -25.14 -0.83
C ILE A 74 1.81 -25.97 -2.11
N ARG A 75 1.81 -25.34 -3.29
CA ARG A 75 1.63 -26.05 -4.58
C ARG A 75 2.77 -27.02 -4.86
N ARG A 76 4.02 -26.67 -4.55
CA ARG A 76 5.20 -27.49 -4.85
C ARG A 76 5.18 -28.89 -4.19
N PRO A 77 4.96 -29.04 -2.87
CA PRO A 77 4.84 -30.35 -2.24
C PRO A 77 3.54 -31.06 -2.65
N ILE A 78 2.41 -30.37 -2.81
CA ILE A 78 1.15 -31.00 -3.28
C ILE A 78 1.34 -31.64 -4.66
N ASN A 79 1.98 -30.94 -5.59
CA ASN A 79 2.27 -31.49 -6.92
C ASN A 79 3.22 -32.70 -6.83
N GLY A 80 4.16 -32.70 -5.89
CA GLY A 80 5.01 -33.87 -5.62
C GLY A 80 4.21 -35.07 -5.13
N VAL A 81 3.33 -34.88 -4.14
CA VAL A 81 2.43 -35.92 -3.62
C VAL A 81 1.50 -36.45 -4.72
N PHE A 82 0.94 -35.56 -5.55
CA PHE A 82 0.09 -35.96 -6.66
C PHE A 82 0.84 -36.81 -7.70
N GLY A 83 2.09 -36.47 -8.01
CA GLY A 83 2.95 -37.30 -8.85
C GLY A 83 3.20 -38.70 -8.27
N PHE A 84 3.36 -38.83 -6.94
CA PHE A 84 3.44 -40.14 -6.31
C PHE A 84 2.13 -40.94 -6.43
N PHE A 85 0.97 -40.29 -6.40
CA PHE A 85 -0.31 -40.98 -6.65
C PHE A 85 -0.41 -41.51 -8.08
N GLU A 86 0.11 -40.79 -9.08
CA GLU A 86 0.17 -41.28 -10.46
C GLU A 86 1.10 -42.51 -10.59
N LEU A 87 2.26 -42.48 -9.92
CA LEU A 87 3.17 -43.62 -9.90
C LEU A 87 2.55 -44.84 -9.21
N LEU A 88 1.91 -44.66 -8.04
CA LEU A 88 1.20 -45.75 -7.35
C LEU A 88 0.09 -46.36 -8.21
N GLN A 89 -0.63 -45.53 -8.98
CA GLN A 89 -1.67 -46.01 -9.88
C GLN A 89 -1.13 -46.94 -10.99
N SER A 90 0.16 -46.82 -11.33
CA SER A 90 0.83 -47.70 -12.30
C SER A 90 1.30 -49.05 -11.71
N THR A 91 1.02 -49.31 -10.43
CA THR A 91 1.39 -50.56 -9.73
C THR A 91 0.17 -51.47 -9.51
N ASP A 92 0.41 -52.73 -9.16
CA ASP A 92 -0.66 -53.67 -8.80
C ASP A 92 -1.24 -53.34 -7.41
N LEU A 93 -2.35 -52.58 -7.43
CA LEU A 93 -3.10 -52.19 -6.25
C LEU A 93 -4.33 -53.09 -6.03
N SER A 94 -4.61 -53.40 -4.78
CA SER A 94 -5.87 -54.05 -4.37
C SER A 94 -7.08 -53.13 -4.63
N LEU A 95 -8.29 -53.69 -4.58
CA LEU A 95 -9.52 -52.92 -4.77
C LEU A 95 -9.64 -51.79 -3.72
N GLU A 96 -9.35 -52.09 -2.46
CA GLU A 96 -9.38 -51.15 -1.34
C GLU A 96 -8.34 -50.04 -1.50
N GLN A 97 -7.11 -50.38 -1.93
CA GLN A 97 -6.05 -49.40 -2.20
C GLN A 97 -6.42 -48.46 -3.36
N LYS A 98 -7.13 -48.95 -4.39
CA LYS A 98 -7.65 -48.12 -5.48
C LYS A 98 -8.71 -47.13 -4.98
N GLU A 99 -9.56 -47.53 -4.04
CA GLU A 99 -10.55 -46.64 -3.44
C GLU A 99 -9.88 -45.55 -2.58
N PHE A 100 -8.91 -45.90 -1.73
CA PHE A 100 -8.13 -44.91 -0.98
C PHE A 100 -7.40 -43.93 -1.90
N LEU A 101 -6.82 -44.41 -3.00
CA LEU A 101 -6.14 -43.55 -3.97
C LEU A 101 -7.12 -42.59 -4.68
N ARG A 102 -8.33 -43.06 -5.00
CA ARG A 102 -9.39 -42.23 -5.59
C ARG A 102 -9.85 -41.13 -4.63
N GLU A 103 -10.10 -41.49 -3.36
CA GLU A 103 -10.48 -40.52 -2.33
C GLU A 103 -9.36 -39.50 -2.10
N ALA A 104 -8.11 -39.95 -1.95
CA ALA A 104 -6.97 -39.07 -1.77
C ALA A 104 -6.83 -38.09 -2.95
N LYS A 105 -6.86 -38.55 -4.21
CA LYS A 105 -6.80 -37.67 -5.39
C LYS A 105 -7.92 -36.63 -5.43
N SER A 106 -9.15 -37.00 -5.01
CA SER A 106 -10.28 -36.06 -4.99
C SER A 106 -10.11 -34.91 -3.98
N ALA A 107 -9.30 -35.09 -2.93
CA ALA A 107 -9.02 -34.06 -1.93
C ALA A 107 -7.98 -33.02 -2.39
N PHE A 108 -7.25 -33.29 -3.49
CA PHE A 108 -6.16 -32.43 -3.99
C PHE A 108 -6.44 -31.86 -5.41
N SER A 109 -7.61 -32.14 -6.01
CA SER A 109 -8.07 -31.52 -7.27
C SER A 109 -8.95 -30.31 -7.02
#